data_AF-A0A7V8W0I1-F1
#
_entry.id   AF-A0A7V8W0I1-F1
#
_cell.length_a   1.000
_cell.length_b   1.000
_cell.length_c   1.000
_cell.angle_alpha   90.00
_cell.angle_beta   90.00
_cell.angle_gamma   90.00
#
_symmetry.space_group_name_H-M   'P 1'
#
loop_
_entity.id
_entity.type
_entity.pdbx_description
1 polymer ?
#
loop_
_entity_poly.entity_id
_entity_poly.type
_entity_poly.pdbx_seq_one_letter_code
_entity_poly.pdbx_strand_id
1 'polypeptide(L)'
;MDVHIVPGVKAKDVAAAHNKDLLHQEEFGCTCMTYWIDEERENIFCLIDAPDKDAVKEMHRSAHGLIPNKIIEVSKTLVSSFLGRIYDPESAEVTDGLKIFSDPSFRILLVTKITDPNLVRTN
;
A
#
# COMPACT_ATOMS: atom_id res chain seq x y z
N MET A 1 -0.82 6.14 7.62
CA MET A 1 -1.37 6.46 6.29
C MET A 1 -2.11 7.77 6.39
N ASP A 2 -1.73 8.75 5.60
CA ASP A 2 -2.47 10.00 5.47
C ASP A 2 -3.33 10.02 4.21
N VAL A 3 -4.24 10.99 4.15
CA VAL A 3 -5.14 11.22 3.02
C VAL A 3 -5.22 12.70 2.74
N HIS A 4 -4.99 13.08 1.49
CA HIS A 4 -5.25 14.44 0.99
C HIS A 4 -6.37 14.41 -0.05
N ILE A 5 -7.20 15.45 -0.04
CA ILE A 5 -8.23 15.70 -1.04
C ILE A 5 -7.86 17.00 -1.75
N VAL A 6 -7.43 16.90 -3.01
CA VAL A 6 -6.91 18.04 -3.78
C VAL A 6 -7.64 18.12 -5.12
N PRO A 7 -8.55 19.09 -5.30
CA PRO A 7 -9.31 19.23 -6.54
C PRO A 7 -8.41 19.36 -7.77
N GLY A 8 -8.73 18.59 -8.81
CA GLY A 8 -8.01 18.59 -10.08
C GLY A 8 -6.59 18.00 -10.02
N VAL A 9 -6.22 17.32 -8.94
CA VAL A 9 -4.87 16.76 -8.75
C VAL A 9 -4.44 15.87 -9.92
N LYS A 10 -3.16 15.97 -10.28
CA LYS A 10 -2.52 15.10 -11.27
C LYS A 10 -1.40 14.28 -10.66
N ALA A 11 -1.20 13.07 -11.18
CA ALA A 11 -0.17 12.14 -10.72
C ALA A 11 1.24 12.76 -10.74
N LYS A 12 1.53 13.60 -11.74
CA LYS A 12 2.81 14.33 -11.83
C LYS A 12 3.03 15.27 -10.63
N ASP A 13 1.99 15.97 -10.20
CA ASP A 13 2.08 16.93 -9.10
C ASP A 13 2.21 16.21 -7.77
N VAL A 14 1.55 15.06 -7.60
CA VAL A 14 1.73 14.19 -6.44
C VAL A 14 3.15 13.64 -6.36
N ALA A 15 3.69 13.12 -7.47
CA ALA A 15 5.06 12.64 -7.51
C ALA A 15 6.07 13.73 -7.15
N ALA A 16 5.84 14.97 -7.64
CA ALA A 16 6.66 16.11 -7.29
C ALA A 16 6.52 16.52 -5.82
N ALA A 17 5.33 16.46 -5.24
CA ALA A 17 5.09 16.72 -3.82
C ALA A 17 5.77 15.66 -2.94
N HIS A 18 5.59 14.38 -3.26
CA HIS A 18 6.21 13.28 -2.53
C HIS A 18 7.74 13.34 -2.56
N ASN A 19 8.33 13.74 -3.69
CA ASN A 19 9.77 13.98 -3.76
C ASN A 19 10.24 15.08 -2.79
N LYS A 20 9.41 16.09 -2.50
CA LYS A 20 9.74 17.11 -1.49
C LYS A 20 9.61 16.56 -0.07
N ASP A 21 8.63 15.69 0.18
CA ASP A 21 8.51 14.99 1.47
C ASP A 21 9.77 14.18 1.76
N LEU A 22 10.28 13.44 0.77
CA LEU A 22 11.52 12.66 0.90
C LEU A 22 12.74 13.50 1.30
N LEU A 23 12.80 14.77 0.89
CA LEU A 23 13.89 15.69 1.25
C LEU A 23 13.81 16.17 2.71
N HIS A 24 12.63 16.14 3.33
CA HIS A 24 12.41 16.62 4.69
C HIS A 24 12.21 15.48 5.70
N GLN A 25 11.97 14.25 5.24
CA GLN A 25 11.55 13.13 6.09
C GLN A 25 12.48 12.88 7.30
N GLU A 26 13.80 12.97 7.11
CA GLU A 26 14.78 12.69 8.17
C GLU A 26 14.72 13.72 9.31
N GLU A 27 14.45 14.99 9.00
CA GLU A 27 14.33 16.08 9.98
C GLU A 27 13.21 15.82 10.99
N PHE A 28 12.14 15.15 10.53
CA PHE A 28 10.96 14.85 11.34
C PHE A 28 10.89 13.39 11.80
N GLY A 29 11.97 12.62 11.61
CA GLY A 29 11.99 11.19 11.95
C GLY A 29 10.96 10.36 11.18
N CYS A 30 10.53 10.83 10.01
CA CYS A 30 9.58 10.17 9.14
C CYS A 30 10.31 9.33 8.09
N THR A 31 9.65 8.28 7.59
CA THR A 31 10.06 7.51 6.42
C THR A 31 8.88 7.42 5.47
N CYS A 32 8.94 8.17 4.37
CA CYS A 32 7.91 8.14 3.32
C CYS A 32 8.07 6.87 2.48
N MET A 33 7.26 5.85 2.79
CA MET A 33 7.44 4.51 2.22
C MET A 33 6.95 4.42 0.77
N THR A 34 5.76 4.97 0.50
CA THR A 34 5.12 4.94 -0.83
C THR A 34 3.90 5.86 -0.84
N TYR A 35 3.35 6.09 -2.03
CA TYR A 35 2.16 6.89 -2.25
C TYR A 35 1.29 6.33 -3.39
N TRP A 36 0.01 6.69 -3.36
CA TRP A 36 -0.94 6.40 -4.43
C TRP A 36 -1.86 7.60 -4.66
N ILE A 37 -2.41 7.71 -5.87
CA ILE A 37 -3.38 8.72 -6.25
C ILE A 37 -4.57 8.06 -6.93
N ASP A 38 -5.75 8.56 -6.60
CA ASP A 38 -7.00 8.36 -7.33
C ASP A 38 -7.41 9.71 -7.92
N GLU A 39 -7.07 9.94 -9.20
CA GLU A 39 -7.37 11.21 -9.90
C GLU A 39 -8.86 11.43 -10.10
N GLU A 40 -9.65 10.36 -10.24
CA GLU A 40 -11.11 10.45 -10.45
C GLU A 40 -11.80 10.94 -9.17
N ARG A 41 -11.34 10.44 -8.01
CA ARG A 41 -11.89 10.82 -6.70
C ARG A 41 -11.10 11.92 -6.01
N GLU A 42 -10.08 12.45 -6.67
CA GLU A 42 -9.23 13.55 -6.20
C GLU A 42 -8.55 13.26 -4.85
N ASN A 43 -8.26 11.98 -4.58
CA ASN A 43 -7.65 11.52 -3.34
C ASN A 43 -6.19 11.13 -3.54
N ILE A 44 -5.37 11.44 -2.55
CA ILE A 44 -3.95 11.07 -2.48
C ILE A 44 -3.75 10.35 -1.15
N PHE A 45 -2.96 9.30 -1.17
CA PHE A 45 -2.66 8.49 0.00
C PHE A 45 -1.14 8.36 0.12
N CYS A 46 -0.55 8.80 1.24
CA CYS A 46 0.83 8.46 1.56
C CYS A 46 0.88 7.47 2.71
N LEU A 47 1.79 6.51 2.59
CA LEU A 47 2.15 5.62 3.68
C LEU A 47 3.51 6.02 4.23
N ILE A 48 3.53 6.32 5.53
CA ILE A 48 4.65 6.93 6.21
C ILE A 48 4.83 6.19 7.55
N ASP A 49 6.05 5.73 7.83
CA ASP A 49 6.47 5.32 9.18
C ASP A 49 6.95 6.58 9.91
N ALA A 50 6.41 6.87 11.09
CA ALA A 50 6.63 8.14 11.78
C ALA A 50 6.44 7.96 13.30
N PRO A 51 7.08 8.80 14.13
CA PRO A 51 6.96 8.71 15.58
C PRO A 51 5.54 9.03 16.07
N ASP A 52 4.86 9.97 15.41
CA ASP A 52 3.48 10.35 15.69
C ASP A 52 2.83 11.08 14.50
N LYS A 53 1.55 11.46 14.66
CA LYS A 53 0.77 12.13 13.62
C LYS A 53 1.19 13.58 13.39
N ASP A 54 1.79 14.24 14.36
CA ASP A 54 2.17 15.64 14.25
C ASP A 54 3.49 15.79 13.48
N ALA A 55 4.42 14.83 13.63
CA ALA A 55 5.60 14.72 12.79
C ALA A 55 5.25 14.64 11.29
N VAL A 56 4.24 13.82 10.93
CA VAL A 56 3.74 13.74 9.55
C VAL A 56 3.20 15.09 9.04
N LYS A 57 2.41 15.80 9.87
CA LYS A 57 1.87 17.11 9.47
C LYS A 57 2.97 18.15 9.29
N GLU A 58 3.96 18.17 10.17
CA GLU A 58 5.03 19.16 10.12
C GLU A 58 5.99 18.90 8.95
N MET A 59 6.25 17.63 8.64
CA MET A 59 7.00 17.24 7.46
C MET A 59 6.30 17.70 6.17
N HIS A 60 5.01 17.41 5.99
CA HIS A 60 4.27 17.90 4.82
C HIS A 60 4.16 19.43 4.78
N ARG A 61 4.00 20.08 5.95
CA ARG A 61 4.01 21.55 6.07
C ARG A 61 5.30 22.13 5.53
N SER A 62 6.43 21.56 5.93
CA SER A 62 7.77 22.01 5.55
C SER A 62 8.09 21.69 4.10
N ALA A 63 7.64 20.53 3.61
CA ALA A 63 7.89 20.07 2.25
C ALA A 63 7.11 20.83 1.17
N HIS A 64 5.80 21.00 1.35
CA HIS A 64 4.94 21.61 0.33
C HIS A 64 3.74 22.39 0.88
N GLY A 65 3.62 22.52 2.20
CA GLY A 65 2.60 23.34 2.86
C GLY A 65 1.18 22.75 2.89
N LEU A 66 0.94 21.60 2.25
CA LEU A 66 -0.37 20.95 2.27
C LEU A 66 -0.43 19.99 3.45
N ILE A 67 -1.34 20.20 4.38
CA ILE A 67 -1.55 19.29 5.51
C ILE A 67 -2.58 18.24 5.10
N PRO A 68 -2.39 16.95 5.45
CA PRO A 68 -3.38 15.92 5.15
C PRO A 68 -4.73 16.20 5.82
N ASN A 69 -5.81 15.89 5.10
CA ASN A 69 -7.17 15.98 5.60
C ASN A 69 -7.44 14.93 6.69
N LYS A 70 -6.77 13.77 6.63
CA LYS A 70 -6.92 12.68 7.60
C LYS A 70 -5.60 11.94 7.79
N ILE A 71 -5.32 11.53 9.02
CA ILE A 71 -4.23 10.60 9.33
C ILE A 71 -4.82 9.38 10.05
N ILE A 72 -4.68 8.23 9.41
CA ILE A 72 -5.10 6.92 9.89
C ILE A 72 -3.84 6.16 10.30
N GLU A 73 -3.76 5.87 11.59
CA GLU A 73 -2.75 4.96 12.10
C GLU A 73 -3.09 3.55 11.63
N VAL A 74 -2.10 2.86 11.09
CA VAL A 74 -2.26 1.54 10.49
C VAL A 74 -1.28 0.59 11.15
N SER A 75 -1.71 -0.64 11.41
CA SER A 75 -0.86 -1.66 12.03
C SER A 75 0.34 -1.97 11.12
N LYS A 76 1.55 -1.88 11.68
CA LYS A 76 2.79 -2.23 10.98
C LYS A 76 2.75 -3.67 10.46
N THR A 77 2.24 -4.60 11.27
CA THR A 77 2.08 -6.02 10.88
C THR A 77 1.16 -6.18 9.68
N LEU A 78 0.04 -5.45 9.66
CA LEU A 78 -0.92 -5.51 8.55
C LEU A 78 -0.33 -4.88 7.28
N VAL A 79 0.33 -3.73 7.39
CA VAL A 79 0.98 -3.06 6.27
C VAL A 79 2.06 -3.96 5.63
N SER A 80 2.89 -4.60 6.45
CA SER A 80 3.92 -5.53 5.99
C SER A 80 3.35 -6.74 5.25
N SER A 81 2.19 -7.28 5.70
CA SER A 81 1.56 -8.42 5.03
C SER A 81 0.99 -8.08 3.66
N PHE A 82 0.60 -6.82 3.43
CA PHE A 82 0.09 -6.36 2.13
C PHE A 82 1.18 -5.86 1.17
N LEU A 83 2.20 -5.14 1.66
CA LEU A 83 3.20 -4.47 0.80
C LEU A 83 4.37 -5.34 0.37
N GLY A 84 4.62 -6.48 1.01
CA GLY A 84 5.83 -7.23 0.76
C GLY A 84 5.74 -8.67 1.19
N ARG A 85 5.02 -9.50 0.42
CA ARG A 85 5.29 -10.96 0.36
C ARG A 85 6.52 -11.24 -0.52
N ILE A 86 7.67 -10.63 -0.19
CA ILE A 86 8.97 -11.10 -0.74
C ILE A 86 9.43 -12.33 0.06
N TYR A 87 9.11 -12.36 1.35
CA TYR A 87 9.15 -13.55 2.20
C TYR A 87 7.87 -13.60 3.04
N ASP A 88 7.31 -14.80 3.21
CA ASP A 88 6.14 -14.98 4.07
C ASP A 88 6.53 -14.74 5.54
N PRO A 89 5.71 -14.02 6.33
CA PRO A 89 5.96 -13.87 7.76
C PRO A 89 5.89 -15.24 8.44
N GLU A 90 6.79 -15.51 9.40
CA GLU A 90 6.90 -16.83 10.07
C GLU A 90 5.62 -17.27 10.79
N SER A 91 4.72 -16.34 11.09
CA SER A 91 3.30 -16.62 11.35
C SER A 91 2.51 -15.31 11.41
N ALA A 92 1.42 -15.21 10.66
CA ALA A 92 0.48 -14.12 10.82
C ALA A 92 -0.54 -14.50 11.92
N GLU A 93 -0.54 -13.79 13.04
CA GLU A 93 -1.56 -13.96 14.06
C GLU A 93 -2.93 -13.49 13.53
N VAL A 94 -3.92 -14.37 13.60
CA VAL A 94 -5.29 -14.07 13.20
C VAL A 94 -5.91 -13.17 14.27
N THR A 95 -6.14 -11.91 13.92
CA THR A 95 -6.93 -10.98 14.74
C THR A 95 -8.30 -10.73 14.09
N ASP A 96 -9.33 -10.68 14.95
CA ASP A 96 -10.77 -10.47 14.69
C ASP A 96 -11.21 -10.39 13.22
N GLY A 97 -11.55 -11.55 12.65
CA GLY A 97 -12.31 -11.65 11.40
C GLY A 97 -11.51 -11.49 10.10
N LEU A 98 -10.24 -11.11 10.17
CA LEU A 98 -9.36 -11.08 8.99
C LEU A 98 -8.82 -12.49 8.69
N LYS A 99 -9.30 -13.10 7.59
CA LYS A 99 -8.68 -14.31 7.02
C LYS A 99 -7.39 -13.92 6.31
N ILE A 100 -6.27 -14.00 7.02
CA ILE A 100 -4.95 -13.88 6.42
C ILE A 100 -4.62 -15.22 5.76
N PHE A 101 -4.61 -15.25 4.42
CA PHE A 101 -4.26 -16.45 3.66
C PHE A 101 -2.73 -16.57 3.62
N SER A 102 -2.20 -17.65 4.20
CA SER A 102 -0.77 -18.01 4.14
C SER A 102 -0.40 -18.82 2.89
N ASP A 103 -1.32 -18.95 1.94
CA ASP A 103 -1.09 -19.68 0.69
C ASP A 103 -0.43 -18.73 -0.34
N PRO A 104 0.67 -19.15 -1.00
CA PRO A 104 1.34 -18.33 -1.99
C PRO A 104 0.38 -17.99 -3.13
N SER A 105 0.44 -16.78 -3.70
CA SER A 105 -0.38 -16.41 -4.87
C SER A 105 0.04 -17.11 -6.17
N PHE A 106 0.99 -18.04 -6.12
CA PHE A 106 1.34 -18.89 -7.26
C PHE A 106 0.15 -19.77 -7.65
N ARG A 107 -0.25 -19.68 -8.91
CA ARG A 107 -1.30 -20.52 -9.51
C ARG A 107 -0.71 -21.15 -10.77
N ILE A 108 -0.75 -22.48 -10.84
CA ILE A 108 -0.39 -23.22 -12.05
C ILE A 108 -1.69 -23.58 -12.76
N LEU A 109 -1.89 -23.02 -13.95
CA LEU A 109 -2.99 -23.40 -14.83
C LEU A 109 -2.49 -24.48 -15.79
N LEU A 110 -2.89 -25.74 -15.56
CA LEU A 110 -2.67 -26.82 -16.51
C LEU A 110 -3.87 -26.89 -17.46
N VAL A 111 -3.67 -26.47 -18.70
CA VAL A 111 -4.65 -26.68 -19.77
C VAL A 111 -4.22 -27.88 -20.59
N THR A 112 -4.99 -28.96 -20.54
CA THR A 112 -4.78 -30.15 -21.38
C THR A 112 -5.95 -30.32 -22.35
N LYS A 113 -5.65 -30.79 -23.56
CA LYS A 113 -6.65 -31.17 -24.56
C LYS A 113 -6.45 -32.64 -24.89
N ILE A 114 -7.45 -33.45 -24.61
CA ILE A 114 -7.47 -34.87 -24.97
C ILE A 114 -8.36 -35.03 -26.19
N THR A 115 -7.82 -35.64 -27.26
CA THR A 115 -8.56 -35.90 -28.50
C THR A 115 -8.91 -37.37 -28.69
N ASP A 116 -8.37 -38.27 -27.86
CA ASP A 116 -8.67 -39.70 -27.93
C ASP A 116 -9.95 -40.02 -27.15
N PRO A 117 -11.03 -40.47 -27.82
CA PRO A 117 -12.30 -40.80 -27.17
C PRO A 117 -12.23 -42.00 -26.21
N ASN A 118 -11.22 -42.86 -26.31
CA ASN A 118 -11.06 -44.00 -25.40
C ASN A 118 -10.47 -43.56 -24.04
N LEU A 119 -9.73 -42.46 -23.98
CA LEU A 119 -9.15 -41.91 -22.75
C LEU A 119 -10.13 -40.99 -21.98
N VAL A 120 -11.29 -40.66 -22.57
CA VAL A 120 -12.33 -39.82 -21.97
C VAL A 120 -13.47 -40.65 -21.33
N ARG A 121 -13.44 -41.98 -21.50
CA ARG A 121 -14.42 -42.88 -20.89
C ARG A 121 -13.99 -43.21 -19.46
N THR A 122 -14.62 -42.57 -18.48
CA THR A 122 -14.70 -43.09 -17.11
C THR A 122 -15.69 -44.26 -17.10
N ASN A 123 -15.28 -45.41 -16.57
CA ASN A 123 -16.15 -46.57 -16.31
C ASN A 123 -17.35 -46.20 -15.42
#